data_AF-A0A645JG12-F1
#
_entry.id   AF-A0A645JG12-F1
#
_cell.length_a   1.000
_cell.length_b   1.000
_cell.length_c   1.000
_cell.angle_alpha   90.00
_cell.angle_beta   90.00
_cell.angle_gamma   90.00
#
_symmetry.space_group_name_H-M   'P 1'
#
loop_
_entity.id
_entity.type
_entity.pdbx_description
1 polymer ?
#
loop_
_entity_poly.entity_id
_entity_poly.type
_entity_poly.pdbx_seq_one_letter_code
_entity_poly.pdbx_strand_id
1 'polypeptide(L)'
;MLVYKAQGKTKHIVYVFTDASCPYCHKLHEHMSEINAKGIEVRYIAWPRGEQFMPAMESVWCSKDRQAAFNQAIAGTPLAPATCKNPVRDQYQLGLNMGVNGTPAIYNSEGIYLGGYLSPEELVERLNN
;
A
#
# COMPACT_ATOMS: atom_id res chain seq x y z
N MET A 1 -8.91 -3.19 -4.95
CA MET A 1 -8.29 -2.69 -3.71
C MET A 1 -7.54 -3.86 -3.07
N LEU A 2 -6.34 -3.61 -2.57
CA LEU A 2 -5.48 -4.62 -1.94
C LEU A 2 -5.52 -4.36 -0.42
N VAL A 3 -6.05 -5.30 0.35
CA VAL A 3 -6.40 -5.10 1.77
C VAL A 3 -5.70 -6.14 2.62
N TYR A 4 -4.98 -5.69 3.64
CA TYR A 4 -4.40 -6.52 4.70
C TYR A 4 -5.17 -6.26 5.99
N LYS A 5 -5.95 -7.26 6.39
CA LYS A 5 -6.90 -7.12 7.51
C LYS A 5 -6.16 -7.09 8.84
N ALA A 6 -6.67 -6.29 9.77
CA ALA A 6 -6.31 -6.37 11.16
C ALA A 6 -6.51 -7.79 11.72
N GLN A 7 -5.66 -8.20 12.66
CA GLN A 7 -5.88 -9.42 13.44
C GLN A 7 -6.81 -9.08 14.60
N GLY A 8 -7.87 -9.87 14.79
CA GLY A 8 -8.89 -9.61 15.81
C GLY A 8 -9.79 -8.42 15.47
N LYS A 9 -10.09 -7.57 16.46
CA LYS A 9 -10.95 -6.40 16.28
C LYS A 9 -10.17 -5.27 15.58
N THR A 10 -10.67 -4.82 14.43
CA THR A 10 -10.16 -3.62 13.76
C THR A 10 -10.35 -2.39 14.65
N LYS A 11 -9.24 -1.78 15.04
CA LYS A 11 -9.17 -0.52 15.80
C LYS A 11 -9.04 0.68 14.87
N HIS A 12 -8.20 0.55 13.84
CA HIS A 12 -7.86 1.61 12.90
C HIS A 12 -7.84 1.08 11.47
N ILE A 13 -8.15 1.94 10.51
CA ILE A 13 -8.01 1.67 9.07
C ILE A 13 -7.10 2.74 8.48
N VAL A 14 -6.06 2.32 7.77
CA VAL A 14 -5.15 3.22 7.06
C VAL A 14 -5.16 2.96 5.56
N TYR A 15 -5.06 4.03 4.79
CA TYR A 15 -4.92 4.01 3.34
C TYR A 15 -3.49 4.38 3.00
N VAL A 16 -2.83 3.52 2.24
CA VAL A 16 -1.40 3.67 1.96
C VAL A 16 -1.18 3.69 0.46
N PHE A 17 -0.74 4.83 -0.07
CA PHE A 17 -0.21 4.91 -1.42
C PHE A 17 1.14 4.19 -1.44
N THR A 18 1.25 3.15 -2.27
CA THR A 18 2.38 2.23 -2.27
C THR A 18 2.88 1.91 -3.68
N ASP A 19 4.15 1.53 -3.77
CA ASP A 19 4.84 1.13 -4.99
C ASP A 19 5.70 -0.10 -4.70
N ALA A 20 5.53 -1.17 -5.47
CA ALA A 20 6.32 -2.39 -5.32
C ALA A 20 7.83 -2.17 -5.54
N SER A 21 8.22 -1.12 -6.27
CA SER A 21 9.63 -0.78 -6.51
C SER A 21 10.27 0.05 -5.39
N CYS A 22 9.50 0.49 -4.39
CA CYS A 22 9.97 1.40 -3.35
C CYS A 22 10.56 0.63 -2.14
N PRO A 23 11.83 0.88 -1.76
CA PRO A 23 12.45 0.21 -0.62
C PRO A 23 11.72 0.45 0.72
N TYR A 24 11.17 1.65 0.93
CA TYR A 24 10.40 1.94 2.15
C TYR A 24 9.01 1.32 2.14
N CYS A 25 8.41 1.09 0.96
CA CYS A 25 7.19 0.30 0.85
C CYS A 25 7.47 -1.16 1.21
N HIS A 26 8.61 -1.70 0.76
CA HIS A 26 9.06 -3.03 1.14
C HIS A 26 9.20 -3.15 2.66
N LYS A 27 9.91 -2.19 3.29
CA LYS A 27 10.08 -2.16 4.75
C LYS A 27 8.74 -2.07 5.51
N LEU A 28 7.81 -1.22 5.05
CA LEU A 28 6.47 -1.16 5.65
C LEU A 28 5.74 -2.51 5.52
N HIS A 29 5.91 -3.18 4.38
CA HIS A 29 5.27 -4.45 4.09
C HIS A 29 5.85 -5.61 4.90
N GLU A 30 7.16 -5.61 5.18
CA GLU A 30 7.80 -6.56 6.10
C GLU A 30 7.16 -6.51 7.50
N HIS A 31 6.73 -5.32 7.94
CA HIS A 31 6.06 -5.14 9.24
C HIS A 31 4.55 -5.40 9.21
N MET A 32 3.97 -5.86 8.10
CA MET A 32 2.52 -6.00 7.94
C MET A 32 1.87 -6.89 9.02
N SER A 33 2.54 -7.98 9.40
CA SER A 33 2.02 -8.88 10.46
C SER A 33 1.90 -8.15 11.80
N GLU A 34 2.91 -7.36 12.17
CA GLU A 34 2.93 -6.61 13.41
C GLU A 34 1.90 -5.47 13.40
N ILE A 35 1.79 -4.73 12.29
CA ILE A 35 0.77 -3.69 12.10
C ILE A 35 -0.63 -4.29 12.29
N ASN A 36 -0.90 -5.43 11.64
CA ASN A 36 -2.19 -6.10 11.73
C ASN A 36 -2.46 -6.63 13.14
N ALA A 37 -1.43 -7.15 13.84
CA ALA A 37 -1.53 -7.62 15.23
C ALA A 37 -1.90 -6.49 16.21
N LYS A 38 -1.53 -5.24 15.92
CA LYS A 38 -1.94 -4.06 16.71
C LYS A 38 -3.38 -3.62 16.46
N GLY A 39 -4.10 -4.30 15.56
CA GLY A 39 -5.50 -4.02 15.24
C GLY A 39 -5.68 -3.01 14.09
N ILE A 40 -4.66 -2.81 13.27
CA ILE A 40 -4.68 -1.85 12.16
C ILE A 40 -4.94 -2.60 10.86
N GLU A 41 -5.93 -2.18 10.08
CA GLU A 41 -6.15 -2.66 8.71
C GLU A 41 -5.45 -1.74 7.70
N VAL A 42 -4.64 -2.32 6.82
CA VAL A 42 -3.92 -1.56 5.79
C VAL A 42 -4.57 -1.77 4.43
N ARG A 43 -4.93 -0.68 3.77
CA ARG A 43 -5.51 -0.67 2.41
C ARG A 43 -4.55 -0.01 1.45
N TYR A 44 -3.92 -0.81 0.59
CA TYR A 44 -3.01 -0.29 -0.42
C TYR A 44 -3.77 0.33 -1.60
N ILE A 45 -3.26 1.49 -1.99
CA ILE A 45 -3.63 2.26 -3.17
C ILE A 45 -2.38 2.28 -4.07
N ALA A 46 -2.51 1.86 -5.33
CA ALA A 46 -1.38 1.83 -6.23
C ALA A 46 -0.91 3.25 -6.54
N TRP A 47 0.37 3.52 -6.28
CA TRP A 47 1.03 4.77 -6.65
C TRP A 47 2.45 4.46 -7.16
N PRO A 48 2.58 3.84 -8.32
CA PRO A 48 3.89 3.68 -8.98
C PRO A 48 4.58 5.03 -9.14
N ARG A 49 5.82 5.17 -8.64
CA ARG A 49 6.55 6.45 -8.61
C ARG A 49 7.03 6.93 -9.98
N GLY A 50 6.80 6.14 -11.03
CA GLY A 50 7.12 6.44 -12.42
C GLY A 50 6.43 5.48 -13.37
N GLU A 51 6.20 5.93 -14.60
CA GLU A 51 5.50 5.18 -15.66
C GLU A 51 6.10 3.80 -15.92
N GLN A 52 7.41 3.63 -15.75
CA GLN A 52 8.08 2.34 -15.90
C GLN A 52 7.63 1.28 -14.88
N PHE A 53 7.03 1.69 -13.75
CA PHE A 53 6.54 0.79 -12.71
C PHE A 53 5.03 0.51 -12.82
N MET A 54 4.30 1.22 -13.68
CA MET A 54 2.86 0.98 -13.93
C MET A 54 2.57 -0.48 -14.31
N PRO A 55 3.27 -1.10 -15.28
CA PRO A 55 2.93 -2.44 -15.73
C PRO A 55 3.00 -3.49 -14.62
N ALA A 56 3.95 -3.35 -13.69
CA ALA A 56 4.08 -4.24 -12.55
C ALA A 56 2.89 -4.08 -11.59
N MET A 57 2.53 -2.84 -11.26
CA MET A 57 1.38 -2.55 -10.38
C MET A 57 0.04 -2.95 -11.02
N GLU A 58 -0.12 -2.76 -12.32
CA GLU A 58 -1.28 -3.25 -13.09
C GLU A 58 -1.37 -4.77 -13.04
N SER A 59 -0.25 -5.47 -13.25
CA SER A 59 -0.20 -6.93 -13.17
C SER A 59 -0.59 -7.45 -11.79
N VAL A 60 -0.14 -6.80 -10.71
CA VAL A 60 -0.58 -7.10 -9.34
C VAL A 60 -2.11 -6.94 -9.23
N TRP A 61 -2.67 -5.81 -9.68
CA TRP A 61 -4.10 -5.54 -9.55
C TRP A 61 -4.98 -6.42 -10.45
N CYS A 62 -4.40 -6.98 -11.50
CA CYS A 62 -5.04 -7.94 -12.39
C CYS A 62 -4.86 -9.41 -11.96
N SER A 63 -4.04 -9.67 -10.94
CA SER A 63 -3.91 -11.02 -10.37
C SER A 63 -5.21 -11.46 -9.70
N LYS A 64 -5.50 -12.77 -9.81
CA LYS A 64 -6.57 -13.43 -9.05
C LYS A 64 -6.32 -13.33 -7.55
N ASP A 65 -5.06 -13.51 -7.15
CA ASP A 65 -4.58 -13.27 -5.79
C ASP A 65 -3.65 -12.06 -5.79
N ARG A 66 -4.23 -10.91 -5.47
CA ARG A 66 -3.50 -9.63 -5.46
C ARG A 66 -2.49 -9.56 -4.30
N GLN A 67 -2.75 -10.22 -3.17
CA GLN A 67 -1.83 -10.22 -2.04
C GLN A 67 -0.59 -11.02 -2.40
N ALA A 68 -0.77 -12.25 -2.89
CA ALA A 68 0.36 -13.07 -3.34
C ALA A 68 1.17 -12.37 -4.44
N ALA A 69 0.50 -11.76 -5.43
CA ALA A 69 1.18 -11.03 -6.49
C ALA A 69 1.95 -9.80 -5.96
N PHE A 70 1.38 -9.03 -5.04
CA PHE A 70 2.08 -7.88 -4.46
C PHE A 70 3.29 -8.33 -3.63
N ASN A 71 3.14 -9.37 -2.81
CA ASN A 71 4.23 -9.94 -2.02
C ASN A 71 5.39 -10.41 -2.92
N GLN A 72 5.08 -11.02 -4.07
CA GLN A 72 6.07 -11.42 -5.07
C GLN A 72 6.76 -10.20 -5.70
N ALA A 73 5.98 -9.21 -6.15
CA ALA A 73 6.50 -8.01 -6.80
C ALA A 73 7.40 -7.19 -5.86
N ILE A 74 6.97 -6.99 -4.62
CA ILE A 74 7.70 -6.18 -3.64
C ILE A 74 8.97 -6.88 -3.14
N ALA A 75 9.01 -8.21 -3.18
CA ALA A 75 10.23 -9.00 -2.96
C ALA A 75 11.17 -9.01 -4.19
N GLY A 76 10.87 -8.26 -5.25
CA GLY A 76 11.68 -8.19 -6.47
C GLY A 76 11.56 -9.41 -7.39
N THR A 77 10.60 -10.31 -7.13
CA THR A 77 10.38 -11.47 -7.99
C THR A 77 9.52 -11.07 -9.20
N PRO A 78 9.93 -11.43 -10.45
CA PRO A 78 9.17 -11.07 -11.64
C PRO A 78 7.74 -11.63 -11.61
N LEU A 79 6.77 -10.81 -12.00
CA LEU A 79 5.40 -11.24 -12.24
C LEU A 79 5.17 -11.48 -13.74
N ALA A 80 4.33 -12.47 -14.06
CA ALA A 80 3.81 -12.60 -15.40
C ALA A 80 2.97 -11.35 -15.74
N PRO A 81 3.19 -10.71 -16.91
CA PRO A 81 2.39 -9.57 -17.32
C PRO A 81 0.90 -9.93 -17.39
N ALA A 82 0.06 -9.12 -16.77
CA ALA A 82 -1.38 -9.29 -16.79
C ALA A 82 -2.08 -7.96 -17.04
N THR A 83 -3.06 -7.97 -17.93
CA THR A 83 -3.86 -6.77 -18.27
C THR A 83 -5.34 -7.07 -18.08
N CYS A 84 -6.04 -6.13 -17.46
CA CYS A 84 -7.46 -6.18 -17.17
C CYS A 84 -7.96 -4.75 -16.92
N LYS A 85 -9.27 -4.53 -16.87
CA LYS A 85 -9.83 -3.28 -16.35
C LYS A 85 -9.45 -3.16 -14.87
N ASN A 86 -8.57 -2.22 -14.56
CA ASN A 86 -8.01 -2.03 -13.24
C ASN A 86 -7.97 -0.54 -12.85
N PRO A 87 -7.95 -0.21 -11.55
CA PRO A 87 -7.99 1.17 -11.06
C PRO A 87 -6.61 1.83 -10.92
N VAL A 88 -5.50 1.22 -11.36
CA VAL A 88 -4.13 1.69 -11.03
C VAL A 88 -3.91 3.12 -11.51
N ARG A 89 -4.35 3.47 -12.73
CA ARG A 89 -4.22 4.84 -13.24
C ARG A 89 -5.09 5.84 -12.48
N ASP A 90 -6.32 5.46 -12.14
CA ASP A 90 -7.21 6.31 -11.35
C ASP A 90 -6.64 6.55 -9.94
N GLN A 91 -6.04 5.51 -9.35
CA GLN A 91 -5.37 5.57 -8.04
C GLN A 91 -4.11 6.43 -8.07
N TYR A 92 -3.32 6.34 -9.13
CA TYR A 92 -2.17 7.20 -9.36
C TYR A 92 -2.59 8.67 -9.45
N GLN A 93 -3.61 8.97 -10.28
CA GLN A 93 -4.14 10.33 -10.43
C GLN A 93 -4.74 10.87 -9.12
N LEU A 94 -5.43 10.02 -8.34
CA LEU A 94 -5.91 10.39 -7.01
C LEU A 94 -4.75 10.83 -6.11
N GLY A 95 -3.66 10.08 -6.08
CA GLY A 95 -2.49 10.45 -5.26
C GLY A 95 -1.88 11.78 -5.70
N LEU A 96 -1.78 12.04 -7.01
CA LEU A 96 -1.35 13.35 -7.52
C LEU A 96 -2.25 14.48 -7.02
N ASN A 97 -3.57 14.31 -7.09
CA ASN A 97 -4.54 15.30 -6.64
C ASN A 97 -4.49 15.53 -5.12
N MET A 98 -4.12 14.50 -4.35
CA MET A 98 -3.94 14.57 -2.89
C MET A 98 -2.56 15.10 -2.47
N GLY A 99 -1.69 15.44 -3.42
CA GLY A 99 -0.34 15.94 -3.14
C GLY A 99 0.67 14.87 -2.71
N VAL A 100 0.40 13.60 -2.99
CA VAL A 100 1.37 12.51 -2.77
C VAL A 100 2.58 12.74 -3.66
N ASN A 101 3.75 12.87 -3.03
CA ASN A 101 5.03 13.12 -3.71
C ASN A 101 6.08 12.02 -3.44
N GLY A 102 5.71 10.97 -2.72
CA GLY A 102 6.58 9.85 -2.38
C GLY A 102 5.78 8.68 -1.80
N THR A 103 6.41 7.50 -1.76
CA THR A 103 5.79 6.30 -1.18
C THR A 103 6.71 5.66 -0.12
N PRO A 104 6.15 5.02 0.93
CA PRO A 104 4.72 4.96 1.21
C PRO A 104 4.20 6.32 1.68
N ALA A 105 2.95 6.65 1.37
CA ALA A 105 2.25 7.80 1.96
C ALA A 105 1.00 7.29 2.68
N ILE A 106 0.96 7.47 4.00
CA ILE A 106 -0.03 6.86 4.91
C ILE A 106 -1.06 7.92 5.31
N TYR A 107 -2.34 7.57 5.15
CA TYR A 107 -3.48 8.38 5.55
C TYR A 107 -4.41 7.58 6.46
N ASN A 108 -5.03 8.24 7.45
CA ASN A 108 -6.08 7.61 8.25
C ASN A 108 -7.44 7.60 7.51
N SER A 109 -8.49 7.07 8.13
CA SER A 109 -9.84 7.02 7.56
C SER A 109 -10.52 8.38 7.37
N GLU A 110 -9.99 9.43 8.01
CA GLU A 110 -10.48 10.81 7.91
C GLU A 110 -9.75 11.59 6.81
N GLY A 111 -8.76 10.98 6.15
CA GLY A 111 -7.95 11.64 5.11
C GLY A 111 -6.78 12.46 5.65
N ILE A 112 -6.47 12.36 6.95
CA ILE A 112 -5.31 13.01 7.55
C ILE A 112 -4.04 12.26 7.14
N TYR A 113 -3.05 13.01 6.64
CA TYR A 113 -1.72 12.48 6.32
C TYR A 113 -0.92 12.20 7.59
N LEU A 114 -0.55 10.94 7.81
CA LEU A 114 0.19 10.49 8.99
C LEU A 114 1.71 10.57 8.78
N GLY A 115 2.16 10.43 7.52
CA GLY A 115 3.57 10.47 7.16
C GLY A 115 3.96 9.48 6.07
N GLY A 116 5.27 9.39 5.87
CA GLY A 116 5.89 8.45 4.96
C GLY A 116 5.94 7.03 5.55
N TYR A 117 7.11 6.38 5.47
CA TYR A 117 7.33 5.17 6.27
C TYR A 117 7.26 5.50 7.77
N LEU A 118 6.51 4.68 8.51
CA LEU A 118 6.41 4.68 9.97
C LEU A 118 6.62 3.24 10.45
N SER A 119 7.33 3.06 11.56
CA SER A 119 7.35 1.77 12.26
C SER A 119 5.94 1.44 12.79
N PRO A 120 5.67 0.17 13.15
CA PRO A 120 4.40 -0.19 13.76
C PRO A 120 4.06 0.62 15.03
N GLU A 121 5.05 0.97 15.84
CA GLU A 121 4.91 1.80 17.05
C GLU A 121 4.56 3.24 16.69
N GLU A 122 5.33 3.85 15.79
CA GLU A 122 5.11 5.23 15.34
C GLU A 122 3.73 5.37 14.70
N LEU A 123 3.30 4.36 13.93
CA LEU A 123 1.98 4.34 13.30
C LEU A 123 0.86 4.31 14.36
N VAL A 124 1.00 3.50 15.41
CA VAL A 124 0.03 3.46 16.51
C VAL A 124 0.00 4.79 17.25
N GLU A 125 1.16 5.40 17.52
CA GLU A 125 1.24 6.71 18.17
C GLU A 125 0.51 7.78 17.35
N ARG A 126 0.73 7.82 16.02
CA ARG A 126 0.04 8.76 15.13
C ARG A 126 -1.46 8.54 15.01
N LEU A 127 -1.94 7.32 15.22
CA LEU A 127 -3.37 6.97 15.12
C LEU A 127 -4.15 7.21 16.42
N ASN A 128 -3.46 7.32 17.56
CA ASN A 128 -4.10 7.53 18.86
C ASN A 128 -4.09 9.00 19.32
N ASN A 129 -3.41 9.87 18.58
CA ASN A 129 -3.35 11.32 18.80
C ASN A 129 -4.40 12.04 17.95
#